data_AF-A0A9D5AZA5-F1
#
_entry.id   AF-A0A9D5AZA5-F1
#
_cell.length_a   1.000
_cell.length_b   1.000
_cell.length_c   1.000
_cell.angle_alpha   90.00
_cell.angle_beta   90.00
_cell.angle_gamma   90.00
#
_symmetry.space_group_name_H-M   'P 1'
#
loop_
_entity.id
_entity.type
_entity.pdbx_description
1 polymer ?
#
loop_
_entity_poly.entity_id
_entity_poly.type
_entity_poly.pdbx_seq_one_letter_code
_entity_poly.pdbx_strand_id
1 'polypeptide(L)'
;MNFNNVKIPKVPGSGIAALLKVSIIGGLAMYGATNTLYNVEGGHRAIVFNRLVGVKDKSTSGSRDLQMVKIGLRVLTRSVPDQLPTVYRTLGENYNERVLPSIIHETLKSVVAQYNASQLITQREAVSPAIEAKQVAAQEAERAKFVVEKAEQDKRSVVIRAQGEAKSAQLIGQAISNNPAFITLRKIEAAREIAQTISNSANKVFLNSDDLLLNLQDFNFGAQWEEIFMLLKFLYGGGRDVDKANKVVLESGDVLIFGGKARNVFHGVSAIKPDSAPISLITETNLRNPGRLNLTFRQY
;
A
#
# COMPACT_ATOMS: atom_id res chain seq x y z
N MET A 1 36.13 3.23 8.45
CA MET A 1 36.40 2.97 9.88
C MET A 1 37.87 2.58 10.02
N ASN A 2 38.63 3.27 10.88
CA ASN A 2 40.06 2.98 11.12
C ASN A 2 40.17 2.07 12.37
N PHE A 3 40.68 0.86 12.20
CA PHE A 3 40.65 -0.21 13.21
C PHE A 3 41.94 -0.35 14.04
N ASN A 4 42.83 0.64 13.99
CA ASN A 4 44.20 0.51 14.48
C ASN A 4 44.38 0.38 16.01
N ASN A 5 43.32 0.38 16.83
CA ASN A 5 43.47 0.47 18.30
C ASN A 5 42.71 -0.58 19.13
N VAL A 6 42.32 -1.71 18.56
CA VAL A 6 41.71 -2.80 19.34
C VAL A 6 42.81 -3.65 20.00
N LYS A 7 43.06 -3.41 21.30
CA LYS A 7 43.95 -4.27 22.11
C LYS A 7 43.24 -5.59 22.45
N ILE A 8 43.75 -6.68 21.89
CA ILE A 8 43.27 -8.04 22.14
C ILE A 8 44.01 -8.63 23.37
N PRO A 9 43.31 -9.21 24.36
CA PRO A 9 43.95 -9.86 25.51
C PRO A 9 44.77 -11.09 25.08
N LYS A 10 46.00 -11.19 25.59
CA LYS A 10 46.90 -12.33 25.33
C LYS A 10 46.55 -13.49 26.27
N VAL A 11 46.19 -14.64 25.70
CA VAL A 11 46.05 -15.94 26.39
C VAL A 11 47.07 -16.95 25.84
N PRO A 12 47.57 -17.89 26.67
CA PRO A 12 48.72 -18.73 26.35
C PRO A 12 48.40 -19.80 25.30
N GLY A 13 49.43 -20.23 24.57
CA GLY A 13 49.35 -21.00 23.34
C GLY A 13 48.88 -22.46 23.47
N SER A 14 48.00 -22.84 22.55
CA SER A 14 47.81 -24.19 21.99
C SER A 14 46.81 -24.04 20.83
N GLY A 15 46.94 -24.82 19.75
CA GLY A 15 46.13 -24.66 18.52
C GLY A 15 44.61 -24.68 18.75
N ILE A 16 44.15 -25.29 19.84
CA ILE A 16 42.74 -25.31 20.26
C ILE A 16 42.28 -23.92 20.77
N ALA A 17 43.16 -23.15 21.41
CA ALA A 17 42.85 -21.79 21.86
C ALA A 17 42.72 -20.79 20.70
N ALA A 18 43.35 -21.06 19.55
CA ALA A 18 43.19 -20.25 18.34
C ALA A 18 41.80 -20.45 17.71
N LEU A 19 41.32 -21.69 17.63
CA LEU A 19 39.95 -22.00 17.19
C LEU A 19 38.91 -21.41 18.13
N LEU A 20 39.14 -21.47 19.45
CA LEU A 20 38.27 -20.86 20.44
C LEU A 20 38.20 -19.33 20.31
N LYS A 21 39.32 -18.66 19.95
CA LYS A 21 39.32 -17.22 19.64
C LYS A 21 38.45 -16.90 18.44
N VAL A 22 38.60 -17.65 17.35
CA VAL A 22 37.85 -17.42 16.11
C VAL A 22 36.36 -17.70 16.32
N SER A 23 36.00 -18.73 17.10
CA SER A 23 34.60 -19.05 17.38
C SER A 23 33.93 -18.06 18.34
N ILE A 24 34.62 -17.58 19.38
CA ILE A 24 34.08 -16.54 20.28
C ILE A 24 33.93 -15.20 19.55
N ILE A 25 34.96 -14.79 18.80
CA ILE A 25 34.92 -13.53 18.03
C ILE A 25 33.90 -13.63 16.89
N GLY A 26 33.87 -14.75 16.16
CA GLY A 26 32.91 -15.01 15.09
C GLY A 26 31.48 -15.11 15.61
N GLY A 27 31.26 -15.74 16.78
CA GLY A 27 29.97 -15.84 17.45
C GLY A 27 29.45 -14.48 17.93
N LEU A 28 30.31 -13.66 18.57
CA LEU A 28 29.96 -12.29 18.97
C LEU A 28 29.70 -11.38 17.76
N ALA A 29 30.46 -11.54 16.67
CA ALA A 29 30.26 -10.78 15.44
C ALA A 29 28.94 -11.16 14.74
N MET A 30 28.63 -12.46 14.63
CA MET A 30 27.36 -12.97 14.08
C MET A 30 26.14 -12.57 14.92
N TYR A 31 26.24 -12.69 16.25
CA TYR A 31 25.19 -12.25 17.18
C TYR A 31 24.98 -10.73 17.14
N GLY A 32 26.07 -9.96 16.96
CA GLY A 32 26.01 -8.52 16.73
C GLY A 32 25.30 -8.18 15.43
N ALA A 33 25.70 -8.82 14.31
CA ALA A 33 25.14 -8.56 12.99
C ALA A 33 23.63 -8.87 12.93
N THR A 34 23.23 -10.04 13.41
CA THR A 34 21.82 -10.49 13.40
C THR A 34 20.90 -9.60 14.25
N ASN A 35 21.38 -9.07 15.39
CA ASN A 35 20.59 -8.17 16.24
C ASN A 35 20.63 -6.69 15.81
N THR A 36 21.36 -6.36 14.74
CA THR A 36 21.46 -4.99 14.19
C THR A 36 20.75 -4.83 12.86
N LEU A 37 20.36 -5.94 12.21
CA LEU A 37 19.69 -5.96 10.92
C LEU A 37 18.21 -6.28 11.14
N TYR A 38 17.34 -5.29 10.92
CA TYR A 38 15.89 -5.49 10.90
C TYR A 38 15.43 -5.55 9.44
N ASN A 39 14.67 -6.60 9.12
CA ASN A 39 14.04 -6.72 7.81
C ASN A 39 12.93 -5.67 7.71
N VAL A 40 12.95 -4.89 6.63
CA VAL A 40 11.88 -3.94 6.33
C VAL A 40 11.13 -4.49 5.12
N GLU A 41 9.81 -4.62 5.22
CA GLU A 41 8.97 -5.11 4.12
C GLU A 41 9.21 -4.28 2.84
N GLY A 42 9.14 -4.94 1.68
CA GLY A 42 9.51 -4.36 0.40
C GLY A 42 8.80 -3.04 0.12
N GLY A 43 9.58 -1.95 -0.03
CA GLY A 43 9.08 -0.58 -0.22
C GLY A 43 9.74 0.48 0.66
N HIS A 44 10.51 0.07 1.69
CA HIS A 44 11.21 1.00 2.60
C HIS A 44 12.71 0.67 2.71
N ARG A 45 13.57 1.70 2.80
CA ARG A 45 15.03 1.53 2.91
C ARG A 45 15.40 0.93 4.26
N ALA A 46 16.37 0.00 4.29
CA ALA A 46 16.89 -0.60 5.51
C ALA A 46 17.58 0.46 6.40
N ILE A 47 17.21 0.54 7.67
CA ILE A 47 17.74 1.52 8.63
C ILE A 47 18.74 0.82 9.54
N VAL A 48 20.01 1.22 9.47
CA VAL A 48 21.08 0.68 10.32
C VAL A 48 21.24 1.56 11.56
N PHE A 49 21.05 0.99 12.75
CA PHE A 49 21.24 1.70 14.02
C PHE A 49 22.62 1.42 14.63
N ASN A 50 23.35 2.49 14.97
CA ASN A 50 24.59 2.39 15.74
C ASN A 50 24.27 2.27 17.24
N ARG A 51 24.44 1.07 17.81
CA ARG A 51 24.22 0.78 19.25
C ARG A 51 25.43 1.08 20.15
N LEU A 52 26.59 1.37 19.56
CA LEU A 52 27.88 1.33 20.27
C LEU A 52 28.35 2.71 20.74
N VAL A 53 27.87 3.78 20.11
CA VAL A 53 28.32 5.15 20.39
C VAL A 53 27.12 5.96 20.89
N GLY A 54 26.85 5.89 22.19
CA GLY A 54 25.83 6.74 22.82
C GLY A 54 26.14 8.23 22.61
N VAL A 55 25.11 9.07 22.65
CA VAL A 55 25.25 10.52 22.45
C VAL A 55 26.10 11.09 23.59
N LYS A 56 27.26 11.66 23.26
CA LYS A 56 28.14 12.35 24.20
C LYS A 56 27.96 13.84 23.96
N ASP A 57 27.32 14.53 24.89
CA ASP A 57 27.20 15.98 24.81
C ASP A 57 27.82 16.66 26.03
N LYS A 58 28.45 17.82 25.78
CA LYS A 58 29.04 18.68 26.82
C LYS A 58 28.16 19.92 26.91
N SER A 59 27.33 19.97 27.94
CA SER A 59 26.46 21.12 28.16
C SER A 59 26.98 22.00 29.30
N THR A 60 26.72 23.30 29.21
CA THR A 60 26.94 24.24 30.32
C THR A 60 25.58 24.60 30.89
N SER A 61 25.40 24.43 32.21
CA SER A 61 24.17 24.73 32.92
C SER A 61 24.46 25.47 34.22
N GLY A 62 23.55 26.37 34.60
CA GLY A 62 23.55 26.97 35.94
C GLY A 62 23.06 25.96 36.97
N SER A 63 23.78 25.83 38.07
CA SER A 63 23.35 25.09 39.27
C SER A 63 22.42 25.95 40.14
N ARG A 64 21.82 25.34 41.16
CA ARG A 64 20.93 26.01 42.13
C ARG A 64 21.60 27.21 42.83
N ASP A 65 22.91 27.12 43.05
CA ASP A 65 23.75 28.15 43.67
C ASP A 65 24.37 29.13 42.66
N LEU A 66 23.76 29.26 41.46
CA LEU A 66 24.16 30.21 40.41
C LEU A 66 25.58 29.99 39.86
N GLN A 67 26.16 28.81 40.03
CA GLN A 67 27.43 28.47 39.42
C GLN A 67 27.24 27.87 38.03
N MET A 68 28.13 28.23 37.10
CA MET A 68 28.12 27.65 35.75
C MET A 68 28.92 26.35 35.74
N VAL A 69 28.23 25.22 35.55
CA VAL A 69 28.82 23.88 35.58
C VAL A 69 28.85 23.30 34.16
N LYS A 70 30.02 22.79 33.74
CA LYS A 70 30.17 22.03 32.49
C LYS A 70 30.01 20.54 32.77
N ILE A 71 28.96 19.93 32.24
CA ILE A 71 28.62 18.51 32.49
C ILE A 71 28.68 17.74 31.18
N GLY A 72 29.43 16.65 31.18
CA GLY A 72 29.43 15.66 30.11
C GLY A 72 28.48 14.52 30.45
N LEU A 73 27.38 14.39 29.72
CA LEU A 73 26.42 13.30 29.89
C LEU A 73 26.54 12.35 28.69
N ARG A 74 26.49 11.04 28.97
CA ARG A 74 26.35 10.00 27.95
C ARG A 74 25.04 9.29 28.16
N VAL A 75 24.15 9.37 27.19
CA VAL A 75 22.85 8.69 27.24
C VAL A 75 22.89 7.49 26.30
N LEU A 76 22.48 6.34 26.83
CA LEU A 76 22.27 5.13 26.04
C LEU A 76 20.77 5.02 25.76
N THR A 77 20.39 5.08 24.49
CA THR A 77 19.00 4.98 24.07
C THR A 77 18.78 3.72 23.24
N ARG A 78 17.56 3.17 23.32
CA ARG A 78 17.10 2.10 22.45
C ARG A 78 15.76 2.50 21.84
N SER A 79 15.72 2.55 20.51
CA SER A 79 14.48 2.79 19.78
C SER A 79 13.59 1.53 19.79
N VAL A 80 12.28 1.72 19.92
CA VAL A 80 11.29 0.63 19.85
C VAL A 80 11.12 0.20 18.39
N PRO A 81 11.28 -1.09 18.03
CA PRO A 81 11.23 -1.57 16.65
C PRO A 81 9.97 -1.15 15.89
N ASP A 82 8.80 -1.24 16.53
CA ASP A 82 7.50 -0.95 15.90
C ASP A 82 7.34 0.52 15.49
N GLN A 83 8.09 1.42 16.12
CA GLN A 83 8.01 2.86 15.88
C GLN A 83 9.13 3.36 14.96
N LEU A 84 10.06 2.49 14.55
CA LEU A 84 11.18 2.86 13.66
C LEU A 84 10.71 3.46 12.33
N PRO A 85 9.70 2.91 11.63
CA PRO A 85 9.24 3.50 10.38
C PRO A 85 8.69 4.91 10.56
N THR A 86 7.95 5.15 11.66
CA THR A 86 7.39 6.47 11.98
C THR A 86 8.51 7.47 12.27
N VAL A 87 9.43 7.13 13.17
CA VAL A 87 10.57 7.97 13.53
C VAL A 87 11.41 8.32 12.31
N TYR A 88 11.65 7.36 11.42
CA TYR A 88 12.38 7.60 10.18
C TYR A 88 11.66 8.60 9.26
N ARG A 89 10.35 8.42 9.05
CA ARG A 89 9.56 9.30 8.18
C ARG A 89 9.45 10.72 8.74
N THR A 90 9.35 10.88 10.06
CA THR A 90 9.15 12.19 10.69
C THR A 90 10.45 12.92 11.03
N LEU A 91 11.45 12.21 11.56
CA LEU A 91 12.68 12.80 12.09
C LEU A 91 13.92 12.55 11.23
N GLY A 92 13.86 11.60 10.30
CA GLY A 92 14.97 11.23 9.41
C GLY A 92 16.10 10.46 10.12
N GLU A 93 17.14 10.12 9.36
CA GLU A 93 18.30 9.34 9.85
C GLU A 93 19.11 10.09 10.93
N ASN A 94 19.12 11.43 10.87
CA ASN A 94 19.93 12.29 11.76
C ASN A 94 19.20 12.66 13.06
N TYR A 95 18.13 11.96 13.44
CA TYR A 95 17.37 12.28 14.65
C TYR A 95 18.24 12.22 15.93
N ASN A 96 19.24 11.31 15.96
CA ASN A 96 20.17 11.17 17.08
C ASN A 96 21.05 12.41 17.30
N GLU A 97 21.33 13.18 16.24
CA GLU A 97 22.17 14.38 16.31
C GLU A 97 21.32 15.65 16.44
N ARG A 98 20.07 15.61 15.99
CA ARG A 98 19.19 16.79 15.99
C ARG A 98 18.27 16.85 17.21
N VAL A 99 17.65 15.75 17.58
CA VAL A 99 16.55 15.72 18.57
C VAL A 99 17.06 15.30 19.95
N LEU A 100 17.90 14.26 20.03
CA LEU A 100 18.40 13.78 21.32
C LEU A 100 19.18 14.84 22.09
N PRO A 101 20.11 15.61 21.49
CA PRO A 101 20.80 16.69 22.21
C PRO A 101 19.85 17.73 22.80
N SER A 102 18.75 18.03 22.10
CA SER A 102 17.75 19.01 22.56
C SER A 102 17.06 18.53 23.85
N ILE A 103 16.54 17.30 23.84
CA ILE A 103 15.87 16.70 25.01
C ILE A 103 16.85 16.50 26.17
N ILE A 104 18.07 16.06 25.86
CA ILE A 104 19.13 15.87 26.86
C ILE A 104 19.47 17.21 27.52
N HIS A 105 19.65 18.28 26.74
CA HIS A 105 19.96 19.60 27.28
C HIS A 105 18.83 20.17 28.13
N GLU A 106 17.59 20.01 27.70
CA GLU A 106 16.42 20.48 28.46
C GLU A 106 16.31 19.78 29.81
N THR A 107 16.34 18.45 29.79
CA THR A 107 16.22 17.63 31.01
C THR A 107 17.40 17.82 31.93
N LEU A 108 18.62 17.89 31.40
CA LEU A 108 19.83 18.12 32.18
C LEU A 108 19.80 19.50 32.84
N LYS A 109 19.45 20.57 32.12
CA LYS A 109 19.31 21.92 32.71
C LYS A 109 18.26 21.94 33.82
N SER A 110 17.13 21.25 33.60
CA SER A 110 16.03 21.17 34.56
C SER A 110 16.42 20.46 35.86
N VAL A 111 17.27 19.43 35.80
CA VAL A 111 17.76 18.71 36.98
C VAL A 111 18.91 19.44 37.65
N VAL A 112 19.88 19.95 36.88
CA VAL A 112 21.05 20.66 37.41
C VAL A 112 20.65 21.91 38.18
N ALA A 113 19.60 22.60 37.75
CA ALA A 113 19.04 23.74 38.47
C ALA A 113 18.48 23.39 39.88
N GLN A 114 18.25 22.11 40.19
CA GLN A 114 17.73 21.67 41.48
C GLN A 114 18.83 21.36 42.51
N TYR A 115 20.08 21.19 42.06
CA TYR A 115 21.22 20.80 42.89
C TYR A 115 22.29 21.89 42.93
N ASN A 116 23.00 22.00 44.04
CA ASN A 116 24.19 22.85 44.13
C ASN A 116 25.38 22.22 43.39
N ALA A 117 26.33 23.04 42.94
CA ALA A 117 27.50 22.55 42.19
C ALA A 117 28.30 21.45 42.94
N SER A 118 28.41 21.56 44.26
CA SER A 118 29.08 20.55 45.11
C SER A 118 28.33 19.22 45.17
N GLN A 119 26.99 19.25 45.14
CA GLN A 119 26.13 18.06 45.17
C GLN A 119 26.19 17.28 43.85
N LEU A 120 26.38 17.96 42.73
CA LEU A 120 26.51 17.31 41.41
C LEU A 120 27.74 16.39 41.31
N ILE A 121 28.79 16.69 42.08
CA ILE A 121 30.01 15.88 42.16
C ILE A 121 29.83 14.76 43.20
N THR A 122 29.37 15.12 44.40
CA THR A 122 29.32 14.22 45.55
C THR A 122 28.16 13.22 45.50
N GLN A 123 27.01 13.62 44.97
CA GLN A 123 25.78 12.80 44.94
C GLN A 123 25.47 12.33 43.51
N ARG A 124 26.50 12.01 42.73
CA ARG A 124 26.33 11.58 41.34
C ARG A 124 25.41 10.36 41.21
N GLU A 125 25.46 9.45 42.19
CA GLU A 125 24.60 8.26 42.24
C GLU A 125 23.11 8.58 42.45
N ALA A 126 22.78 9.73 43.03
CA ALA A 126 21.40 10.21 43.15
C ALA A 126 20.97 11.06 41.94
N VAL A 127 21.90 11.86 41.40
CA VAL A 127 21.61 12.78 40.29
C VAL A 127 21.41 12.02 38.96
N SER A 128 22.19 10.96 38.70
CA SER A 128 22.06 10.19 37.46
C SER A 128 20.68 9.54 37.27
N PRO A 129 20.12 8.80 38.25
CA PRO A 129 18.75 8.28 38.17
C PRO A 129 17.69 9.37 38.10
N ALA A 130 17.90 10.52 38.76
CA ALA A 130 16.96 11.63 38.69
C ALA A 130 16.88 12.23 37.26
N ILE A 131 18.01 12.31 36.55
CA ILE A 131 18.03 12.72 35.14
C ILE A 131 17.30 11.71 34.27
N GLU A 132 17.57 10.41 34.47
CA GLU A 132 16.91 9.34 33.72
C GLU A 132 15.40 9.35 33.93
N ALA A 133 14.94 9.38 35.18
CA ALA A 133 13.51 9.41 35.51
C ALA A 133 12.81 10.62 34.87
N LYS A 134 13.49 11.78 34.83
CA LYS A 134 12.93 12.98 34.20
C LYS A 134 12.90 12.89 32.68
N GLN A 135 13.89 12.25 32.06
CA GLN A 135 13.90 11.95 30.62
C GLN A 135 12.78 10.98 30.24
N VAL A 136 12.60 9.90 31.01
CA VAL A 136 11.53 8.93 30.80
C VAL A 136 10.16 9.61 30.96
N ALA A 137 9.95 10.37 32.02
CA ALA A 137 8.68 11.09 32.24
C ALA A 137 8.37 12.10 31.11
N ALA A 138 9.37 12.85 30.64
CA ALA A 138 9.21 13.77 29.51
C ALA A 138 8.85 13.02 28.22
N GLN A 139 9.51 11.88 27.97
CA GLN A 139 9.24 11.06 26.80
C GLN A 139 7.85 10.42 26.85
N GLU A 140 7.42 9.94 28.01
CA GLU A 140 6.08 9.37 28.20
C GLU A 140 4.98 10.41 28.02
N ALA A 141 5.17 11.62 28.55
CA ALA A 141 4.24 12.73 28.36
C ALA A 141 4.09 13.07 26.87
N GLU A 142 5.20 13.12 26.12
CA GLU A 142 5.16 13.42 24.69
C GLU A 142 4.54 12.29 23.87
N ARG A 143 4.81 11.04 24.25
CA ARG A 143 4.16 9.87 23.64
C ARG A 143 2.66 9.86 23.89
N ALA A 144 2.21 10.20 25.09
CA ALA A 144 0.79 10.25 25.43
C ALA A 144 0.06 11.28 24.56
N LYS A 145 0.64 12.48 24.36
CA LYS A 145 0.09 13.49 23.44
C LYS A 145 -0.04 12.96 22.01
N PHE A 146 1.00 12.30 21.51
CA PHE A 146 0.99 11.76 20.15
C PHE A 146 -0.07 10.67 19.94
N VAL A 147 -0.31 9.81 20.93
CA VAL A 147 -1.35 8.77 20.86
C VAL A 147 -2.75 9.41 20.80
N VAL A 148 -3.00 10.43 21.63
CA VAL A 148 -4.28 11.16 21.62
C VAL A 148 -4.47 11.89 20.30
N GLU A 149 -3.45 12.60 19.81
CA GLU A 149 -3.50 13.32 18.54
C GLU A 149 -3.76 12.36 17.37
N LYS A 150 -3.08 11.21 17.33
CA LYS A 150 -3.32 10.19 16.31
C LYS A 150 -4.76 9.68 16.34
N ALA A 151 -5.29 9.39 17.53
CA ALA A 151 -6.68 8.95 17.68
C ALA A 151 -7.68 10.02 17.22
N GLU A 152 -7.40 11.31 17.48
CA GLU A 152 -8.22 12.41 16.97
C GLU A 152 -8.14 12.53 15.45
N GLN A 153 -6.96 12.42 14.86
CA GLN A 153 -6.76 12.48 13.41
C GLN A 153 -7.48 11.32 12.71
N ASP A 154 -7.34 10.10 13.23
CA ASP A 154 -8.02 8.91 12.68
C ASP A 154 -9.54 9.09 12.75
N LYS A 155 -10.06 9.60 13.87
CA LYS A 155 -11.49 9.92 14.02
C LYS A 155 -11.95 10.95 12.99
N ARG A 156 -11.19 12.05 12.82
CA ARG A 156 -11.51 13.10 11.84
C ARG A 156 -11.48 12.54 10.41
N SER A 157 -10.50 11.71 10.08
CA SER A 157 -10.39 11.03 8.79
C SER A 157 -11.62 10.17 8.49
N VAL A 158 -12.07 9.36 9.45
CA VAL A 158 -13.27 8.53 9.31
C VAL A 158 -14.53 9.38 9.08
N VAL A 159 -14.71 10.46 9.85
CA VAL A 159 -15.88 11.35 9.70
C VAL A 159 -15.87 12.06 8.34
N ILE A 160 -14.73 12.63 7.93
CA ILE A 160 -14.59 13.31 6.65
C ILE A 160 -14.82 12.32 5.50
N ARG A 161 -14.27 11.11 5.58
CA ARG A 161 -14.50 10.05 4.59
C ARG A 161 -15.97 9.68 4.50
N ALA A 162 -16.63 9.43 5.65
CA ALA A 162 -18.05 9.10 5.68
C ALA A 162 -18.93 10.24 5.13
N GLN A 163 -18.61 11.50 5.44
CA GLN A 163 -19.30 12.67 4.87
C GLN A 163 -19.06 12.80 3.37
N GLY A 164 -17.83 12.57 2.91
CA GLY A 164 -17.48 12.56 1.49
C GLY A 164 -18.22 11.47 0.71
N GLU A 165 -18.28 10.26 1.27
CA GLU A 165 -19.04 9.12 0.72
C GLU A 165 -20.54 9.42 0.69
N ALA A 166 -21.12 9.94 1.78
CA ALA A 166 -22.52 10.31 1.84
C ALA A 166 -22.88 11.41 0.83
N LYS A 167 -22.04 12.45 0.71
CA LYS A 167 -22.26 13.53 -0.26
C LYS A 167 -22.09 13.04 -1.70
N SER A 168 -21.12 12.17 -1.95
CA SER A 168 -20.93 11.52 -3.25
C SER A 168 -22.15 10.69 -3.63
N ALA A 169 -22.65 9.86 -2.72
CA ALA A 169 -23.85 9.06 -2.94
C ALA A 169 -25.09 9.93 -3.23
N GLN A 170 -25.25 11.06 -2.51
CA GLN A 170 -26.32 12.03 -2.79
C GLN A 170 -26.20 12.65 -4.19
N LEU A 171 -25.00 13.09 -4.58
CA LEU A 171 -24.77 13.70 -5.89
C LEU A 171 -24.97 12.70 -7.03
N ILE A 172 -24.51 11.46 -6.85
CA ILE A 172 -24.74 10.36 -7.80
C ILE A 172 -26.24 10.07 -7.87
N GLY A 173 -26.94 9.99 -6.74
CA GLY A 173 -28.39 9.79 -6.70
C GLY A 173 -29.17 10.89 -7.43
N GLN A 174 -28.76 12.15 -7.26
CA GLN A 174 -29.32 13.28 -7.99
C GLN A 174 -29.04 13.20 -9.49
N ALA A 175 -27.81 12.86 -9.90
CA ALA A 175 -27.46 12.68 -11.31
C ALA A 175 -28.25 11.54 -11.97
N ILE A 176 -28.46 10.43 -11.26
CA ILE A 176 -29.30 9.31 -11.67
C ILE A 176 -30.76 9.74 -11.84
N SER A 177 -31.31 10.49 -10.88
CA SER A 177 -32.69 10.96 -10.93
C SER A 177 -32.92 11.94 -12.09
N ASN A 178 -31.91 12.72 -12.45
CA ASN A 178 -32.02 13.74 -13.49
C ASN A 178 -31.89 13.16 -14.92
N ASN A 179 -31.17 12.05 -15.10
CA ASN A 179 -31.00 11.44 -16.43
C ASN A 179 -31.00 9.90 -16.36
N PRO A 180 -32.06 9.21 -16.81
CA PRO A 180 -32.13 7.75 -16.81
C PRO A 180 -31.08 7.09 -17.72
N ALA A 181 -30.55 7.79 -18.74
CA ALA A 181 -29.48 7.28 -19.60
C ALA A 181 -28.15 7.11 -18.84
N PHE A 182 -27.97 7.79 -17.72
CA PHE A 182 -26.78 7.66 -16.88
C PHE A 182 -26.71 6.29 -16.20
N ILE A 183 -27.84 5.71 -15.81
CA ILE A 183 -27.90 4.36 -15.22
C ILE A 183 -27.49 3.30 -16.24
N THR A 184 -27.99 3.41 -17.47
CA THR A 184 -27.62 2.51 -18.57
C THR A 184 -26.12 2.58 -18.85
N LEU A 185 -25.56 3.78 -18.96
CA LEU A 185 -24.13 3.97 -19.17
C LEU A 185 -23.30 3.36 -18.03
N ARG A 186 -23.68 3.60 -16.77
CA ARG A 186 -22.97 3.05 -15.61
C ARG A 186 -23.04 1.52 -15.54
N LYS A 187 -24.17 0.91 -15.93
CA LYS A 187 -24.30 -0.55 -16.06
C LYS A 187 -23.35 -1.11 -17.12
N ILE A 188 -23.28 -0.48 -18.30
CA ILE A 188 -22.37 -0.88 -19.38
C ILE A 188 -20.91 -0.73 -18.94
N GLU A 189 -20.55 0.35 -18.26
CA GLU A 189 -19.20 0.57 -17.73
C GLU A 189 -18.80 -0.48 -16.69
N ALA A 190 -19.69 -0.80 -15.74
CA ALA A 190 -19.47 -1.82 -14.73
C ALA A 190 -19.32 -3.21 -15.36
N ALA A 191 -20.18 -3.56 -16.31
CA ALA A 191 -20.09 -4.81 -17.06
C ALA A 191 -18.76 -4.93 -17.81
N ARG A 192 -18.30 -3.84 -18.45
CA ARG A 192 -17.00 -3.79 -19.13
C ARG A 192 -15.84 -3.97 -18.16
N GLU A 193 -15.89 -3.34 -16.98
CA GLU A 193 -14.84 -3.46 -15.94
C GLU A 193 -14.77 -4.88 -15.37
N ILE A 194 -15.92 -5.50 -15.10
CA ILE A 194 -16.03 -6.91 -14.66
C ILE A 194 -15.46 -7.83 -15.74
N ALA A 195 -15.86 -7.65 -17.00
CA ALA A 195 -15.35 -8.43 -18.13
C ALA A 195 -13.84 -8.27 -18.31
N GLN A 196 -13.31 -7.05 -18.13
CA GLN A 196 -11.86 -6.79 -18.22
C GLN A 196 -11.09 -7.46 -17.08
N THR A 197 -11.60 -7.38 -15.85
CA THR A 197 -11.00 -8.00 -14.67
C THR A 197 -10.96 -9.52 -14.80
N ILE A 198 -12.04 -10.12 -15.32
CA ILE A 198 -12.16 -11.57 -15.50
C ILE A 198 -11.32 -12.07 -16.69
N SER A 199 -11.27 -11.31 -17.79
CA SER A 199 -10.41 -11.60 -18.95
C SER A 199 -8.92 -11.63 -18.57
N ASN A 200 -8.51 -10.76 -17.64
CA ASN A 200 -7.15 -10.73 -17.10
C ASN A 200 -6.89 -11.78 -16.01
N SER A 201 -7.94 -12.44 -15.49
CA SER A 201 -7.80 -13.46 -14.46
C SER A 201 -7.31 -14.79 -15.06
N ALA A 202 -6.47 -15.52 -14.33
CA ALA A 202 -5.95 -16.81 -14.77
C ALA A 202 -6.99 -17.95 -14.73
N ASN A 203 -8.17 -17.70 -14.15
CA ASN A 203 -9.24 -18.69 -13.98
C ASN A 203 -10.21 -18.65 -15.17
N LYS A 204 -10.59 -19.82 -15.68
CA LYS A 204 -11.65 -19.93 -16.71
C LYS A 204 -13.01 -19.83 -16.02
N VAL A 205 -13.63 -18.67 -16.11
CA VAL A 205 -15.01 -18.44 -15.68
C VAL A 205 -15.83 -18.11 -16.92
N PHE A 206 -16.85 -18.92 -17.21
CA PHE A 206 -17.90 -18.58 -18.17
C PHE A 206 -18.86 -17.62 -17.48
N LEU A 207 -19.17 -16.50 -18.13
CA LEU A 207 -20.12 -15.52 -17.61
C LEU A 207 -21.30 -15.44 -18.56
N ASN A 208 -22.51 -15.52 -18.01
CA ASN A 208 -23.73 -15.26 -18.76
C ASN A 208 -24.04 -13.76 -18.74
N SER A 209 -24.87 -13.29 -19.68
CA SER A 209 -25.31 -11.89 -19.76
C SER A 209 -26.05 -11.43 -18.48
N ASP A 210 -26.67 -12.36 -17.77
CA ASP A 210 -27.31 -12.14 -16.47
C ASP A 210 -26.30 -11.82 -15.37
N ASP A 211 -25.17 -12.54 -15.31
CA ASP A 211 -24.10 -12.33 -14.32
C ASP A 211 -23.33 -11.02 -14.58
N LEU A 212 -23.31 -10.57 -15.83
CA LEU A 212 -22.69 -9.32 -16.26
C LEU A 212 -23.63 -8.11 -16.18
N LEU A 213 -24.89 -8.29 -15.76
CA LEU A 213 -25.93 -7.25 -15.76
C LEU A 213 -26.08 -6.56 -17.13
N LEU A 214 -25.73 -7.28 -18.21
CA LEU A 214 -25.80 -6.82 -19.60
C LEU A 214 -27.16 -7.09 -20.23
N ASN A 215 -28.07 -7.73 -19.50
CA ASN A 215 -29.38 -8.05 -20.04
C ASN A 215 -30.17 -6.76 -20.30
N LEU A 216 -30.26 -6.39 -21.58
CA LEU A 216 -30.95 -5.18 -22.03
C LEU A 216 -32.49 -5.37 -22.06
N GLN A 217 -33.01 -6.52 -21.63
CA GLN A 217 -34.43 -6.86 -21.71
C GLN A 217 -35.26 -6.35 -20.52
N ASP A 218 -34.66 -6.09 -19.36
CA ASP A 218 -35.35 -5.51 -18.20
C ASP A 218 -35.50 -3.97 -18.27
N PHE A 219 -35.05 -3.36 -19.36
CA PHE A 219 -35.21 -1.93 -19.60
C PHE A 219 -36.64 -1.64 -20.08
N ASN A 220 -37.56 -1.51 -19.14
CA ASN A 220 -38.85 -0.87 -19.41
C ASN A 220 -38.63 0.66 -19.50
N PHE A 221 -37.95 1.09 -20.55
CA PHE A 221 -37.99 2.47 -21.00
C PHE A 221 -39.38 2.70 -21.57
N GLY A 222 -40.12 3.62 -20.98
CA GLY A 222 -41.35 4.09 -21.57
C GLY A 222 -41.10 4.48 -23.02
N ALA A 223 -41.79 3.78 -23.92
CA ALA A 223 -41.94 4.05 -25.34
C ALA A 223 -40.67 4.01 -26.22
N GLN A 224 -40.75 3.08 -27.17
CA GLN A 224 -40.11 3.04 -28.49
C GLN A 224 -38.61 2.73 -28.52
N TRP A 225 -38.19 2.13 -29.64
CA TRP A 225 -36.83 1.73 -30.03
C TRP A 225 -36.40 0.28 -29.65
N GLU A 226 -36.94 -0.70 -30.40
CA GLU A 226 -36.38 -2.06 -30.53
C GLU A 226 -35.49 -2.21 -31.79
N GLU A 227 -34.23 -2.61 -31.53
CA GLU A 227 -33.31 -3.58 -32.17
C GLU A 227 -32.78 -3.51 -33.62
N ILE A 228 -31.50 -3.96 -33.80
CA ILE A 228 -30.67 -3.95 -35.03
C ILE A 228 -30.36 -5.38 -35.62
N PHE A 229 -31.13 -5.87 -36.60
CA PHE A 229 -30.87 -6.92 -37.63
C PHE A 229 -30.45 -8.40 -37.28
N MET A 230 -30.81 -9.30 -38.23
CA MET A 230 -30.95 -10.78 -38.33
C MET A 230 -30.10 -11.82 -37.57
N LEU A 231 -30.72 -12.99 -37.33
CA LEU A 231 -30.16 -14.25 -36.82
C LEU A 231 -29.06 -14.83 -37.74
N LEU A 232 -27.95 -15.26 -37.14
CA LEU A 232 -26.77 -15.78 -37.82
C LEU A 232 -26.39 -17.17 -37.31
N LYS A 233 -25.99 -18.09 -38.19
CA LYS A 233 -25.22 -19.29 -37.78
C LYS A 233 -23.72 -19.02 -37.89
N PHE A 234 -23.05 -18.94 -36.75
CA PHE A 234 -21.60 -18.78 -36.62
C PHE A 234 -20.93 -20.14 -36.38
N LEU A 235 -19.79 -20.36 -37.04
CA LEU A 235 -18.96 -21.55 -36.89
C LEU A 235 -17.63 -21.20 -36.25
N TYR A 236 -17.13 -22.04 -35.34
CA TYR A 236 -15.77 -21.93 -34.82
C TYR A 236 -15.16 -23.30 -34.46
N GLY A 237 -13.84 -23.45 -34.62
CA GLY A 237 -13.15 -24.72 -34.36
C GLY A 237 -11.63 -24.64 -34.41
N GLY A 238 -10.99 -25.74 -34.01
CA GLY A 238 -9.52 -25.87 -34.02
C GLY A 238 -8.90 -26.15 -35.39
N GLY A 239 -9.73 -26.41 -36.41
CA GLY A 239 -9.30 -26.68 -37.79
C GLY A 239 -10.28 -26.09 -38.81
N ARG A 240 -9.93 -26.15 -40.10
CA ARG A 240 -10.75 -25.63 -41.22
C ARG A 240 -11.88 -26.57 -41.69
N ASP A 241 -12.07 -27.68 -40.99
CA ASP A 241 -13.08 -28.69 -41.30
C ASP A 241 -14.44 -28.27 -40.75
N VAL A 242 -15.42 -28.04 -41.64
CA VAL A 242 -16.76 -27.54 -41.31
C VAL A 242 -17.56 -28.56 -40.51
N ASP A 243 -17.31 -29.86 -40.72
CA ASP A 243 -18.05 -30.93 -40.03
C ASP A 243 -17.60 -31.12 -38.58
N LYS A 244 -16.39 -30.63 -38.26
CA LYS A 244 -15.82 -30.62 -36.91
C LYS A 244 -15.93 -29.25 -36.22
N ALA A 245 -16.56 -28.27 -36.88
CA ALA A 245 -16.75 -26.94 -36.32
C ALA A 245 -17.99 -26.89 -35.41
N ASN A 246 -17.83 -26.22 -34.27
CA ASN A 246 -18.95 -25.91 -33.39
C ASN A 246 -19.82 -24.82 -34.01
N LYS A 247 -21.14 -24.96 -33.86
CA LYS A 247 -22.13 -24.05 -34.43
C LYS A 247 -22.83 -23.30 -33.31
N VAL A 248 -22.87 -21.98 -33.39
CA VAL A 248 -23.64 -21.13 -32.47
C VAL A 248 -24.55 -20.22 -33.30
N VAL A 249 -25.81 -20.10 -32.87
CA VAL A 249 -26.73 -19.12 -33.46
C VAL A 249 -26.50 -17.82 -32.70
N LEU A 250 -26.17 -16.74 -33.41
CA LEU A 250 -26.03 -15.40 -32.84
C LEU A 250 -27.23 -14.56 -33.26
N GLU A 251 -27.87 -13.94 -32.30
CA GLU A 251 -29.00 -13.06 -32.47
C GLU A 251 -28.57 -11.59 -32.61
N SER A 252 -29.54 -10.72 -32.86
CA SER A 252 -29.31 -9.28 -32.87
C SER A 252 -28.86 -8.83 -31.49
N GLY A 253 -27.76 -8.08 -31.39
CA GLY A 253 -27.21 -7.62 -30.11
C GLY A 253 -26.20 -8.56 -29.45
N ASP A 254 -26.04 -9.79 -29.94
CA ASP A 254 -25.05 -10.73 -29.40
C ASP A 254 -23.62 -10.29 -29.68
N VAL A 255 -22.77 -10.36 -28.64
CA VAL A 255 -21.34 -10.05 -28.73
C VAL A 255 -20.51 -11.32 -28.50
N LEU A 256 -19.69 -11.67 -29.49
CA LEU A 256 -18.80 -12.83 -29.43
C LEU A 256 -17.34 -12.40 -29.27
N ILE A 257 -16.67 -12.88 -28.21
CA ILE A 257 -15.29 -12.50 -27.88
C ILE A 257 -14.38 -13.74 -27.89
N PHE A 258 -13.30 -13.68 -28.68
CA PHE A 258 -12.25 -14.70 -28.70
C PHE A 258 -10.97 -14.19 -28.05
N GLY A 259 -10.67 -14.65 -26.83
CA GLY A 259 -9.48 -14.27 -26.06
C GLY A 259 -8.47 -15.42 -25.85
N GLY A 260 -7.27 -15.10 -25.35
CA GLY A 260 -6.26 -16.08 -24.95
C GLY A 260 -5.85 -17.07 -26.05
N LYS A 261 -5.95 -18.39 -25.77
CA LYS A 261 -5.67 -19.48 -26.72
C LYS A 261 -6.71 -19.57 -27.85
N ALA A 262 -7.89 -19.00 -27.67
CA ALA A 262 -8.97 -19.00 -28.66
C ALA A 262 -8.82 -17.89 -29.72
N ARG A 263 -7.85 -16.98 -29.58
CA ARG A 263 -7.58 -15.92 -30.58
C ARG A 263 -7.26 -16.45 -31.98
N ASN A 264 -6.76 -17.68 -32.06
CA ASN A 264 -6.33 -18.33 -33.31
C ASN A 264 -7.32 -19.40 -33.81
N VAL A 265 -8.54 -19.48 -33.26
CA VAL A 265 -9.53 -20.44 -33.75
C VAL A 265 -10.00 -20.06 -35.15
N PHE A 266 -10.18 -21.07 -35.99
CA PHE A 266 -10.84 -20.89 -37.27
C PHE A 266 -12.30 -20.57 -36.99
N HIS A 267 -12.79 -19.50 -37.60
CA HIS A 267 -14.17 -19.06 -37.42
C HIS A 267 -14.71 -18.47 -38.71
N GLY A 268 -16.03 -18.51 -38.87
CA GLY A 268 -16.70 -18.03 -40.06
C GLY A 268 -18.22 -18.02 -39.91
N VAL A 269 -18.87 -17.38 -40.87
CA VAL A 269 -20.33 -17.35 -40.95
C VAL A 269 -20.77 -18.39 -41.96
N SER A 270 -21.65 -19.32 -41.56
CA SER A 270 -22.15 -20.35 -42.47
C SER A 270 -23.43 -19.96 -43.18
N ALA A 271 -24.33 -19.24 -42.49
CA ALA A 271 -25.61 -18.85 -43.03
C ALA A 271 -26.15 -17.62 -42.30
N ILE A 272 -26.78 -16.71 -43.04
CA ILE A 272 -27.61 -15.62 -42.53
C ILE A 272 -29.06 -16.02 -42.80
N LYS A 273 -29.93 -15.97 -41.80
CA LYS A 273 -31.34 -16.32 -41.99
C LYS A 273 -32.05 -15.13 -42.66
N PRO A 274 -32.61 -15.27 -43.88
CA PRO A 274 -33.35 -14.21 -44.55
C PRO A 274 -34.59 -13.80 -43.74
N ASP A 275 -35.01 -12.54 -43.90
CA ASP A 275 -36.22 -11.93 -43.30
C ASP A 275 -36.40 -12.07 -41.79
N SER A 276 -35.33 -12.37 -41.05
CA SER A 276 -35.35 -12.37 -39.58
C SER A 276 -34.95 -11.02 -38.97
N ALA A 277 -35.02 -9.95 -39.77
CA ALA A 277 -34.76 -8.59 -39.33
C ALA A 277 -36.05 -8.00 -38.74
N PRO A 278 -35.98 -7.25 -37.64
CA PRO A 278 -37.14 -6.48 -37.16
C PRO A 278 -37.62 -5.49 -38.25
N ILE A 279 -38.94 -5.44 -38.49
CA ILE A 279 -39.54 -4.64 -39.57
C ILE A 279 -39.36 -3.13 -39.33
N SER A 280 -39.39 -2.70 -38.06
CA SER A 280 -39.18 -1.31 -37.58
C SER A 280 -37.88 -0.70 -38.11
N LEU A 281 -36.83 -1.49 -38.11
CA LEU A 281 -35.47 -1.08 -38.42
C LEU A 281 -35.24 -0.87 -39.92
N ILE A 282 -35.82 -1.70 -40.79
CA ILE A 282 -35.75 -1.52 -42.27
C ILE A 282 -36.34 -0.16 -42.66
N THR A 283 -37.41 0.24 -41.98
CA THR A 283 -38.13 1.50 -42.24
C THR A 283 -37.35 2.73 -41.78
N GLU A 284 -36.65 2.66 -40.65
CA GLU A 284 -35.93 3.82 -40.06
C GLU A 284 -34.52 4.02 -40.60
N THR A 285 -33.76 2.95 -40.82
CA THR A 285 -32.38 3.05 -41.31
C THR A 285 -32.29 3.13 -42.82
N ASN A 286 -33.43 3.03 -43.52
CA ASN A 286 -33.55 3.01 -44.98
C ASN A 286 -32.60 1.98 -45.62
N LEU A 287 -32.38 0.86 -44.93
CA LEU A 287 -31.43 -0.17 -45.34
C LEU A 287 -32.02 -0.92 -46.53
N ARG A 288 -31.55 -0.56 -47.72
CA ARG A 288 -32.12 -0.99 -49.01
C ARG A 288 -32.02 -2.49 -49.29
N ASN A 289 -31.13 -3.21 -48.57
CA ASN A 289 -30.91 -4.65 -48.77
C ASN A 289 -31.02 -5.40 -47.44
N PRO A 290 -31.83 -6.47 -47.35
CA PRO A 290 -31.88 -7.34 -46.17
C PRO A 290 -30.52 -8.05 -46.02
N GLY A 291 -29.80 -7.73 -44.95
CA GLY A 291 -28.45 -8.23 -44.70
C GLY A 291 -28.02 -7.99 -43.26
N ARG A 292 -26.83 -8.47 -42.91
CA ARG A 292 -26.26 -8.35 -41.57
C ARG A 292 -25.05 -7.43 -41.57
N LEU A 293 -24.99 -6.51 -40.61
CA LEU A 293 -23.81 -5.72 -40.32
C LEU A 293 -22.98 -6.42 -39.23
N ASN A 294 -21.69 -6.63 -39.47
CA ASN A 294 -20.76 -7.20 -38.48
C ASN A 294 -19.62 -6.21 -38.24
N LEU A 295 -19.42 -5.81 -36.98
CA LEU A 295 -18.32 -4.97 -36.54
C LEU A 295 -17.33 -5.82 -35.74
N THR A 296 -16.15 -6.06 -36.31
CA THR A 296 -15.09 -6.85 -35.65
C THR A 296 -13.96 -5.93 -35.20
N PHE A 297 -13.78 -5.80 -33.89
CA PHE A 297 -12.71 -5.00 -33.30
C PHE A 297 -11.49 -5.89 -33.00
N ARG A 298 -10.31 -5.48 -33.46
CA ARG A 298 -9.02 -6.11 -33.14
C ARG A 298 -8.02 -5.01 -32.80
N GLN A 299 -7.25 -5.23 -31.73
CA GLN A 299 -6.13 -4.38 -31.40
C GLN A 299 -4.88 -4.95 -32.10
N TYR A 300 -4.30 -4.16 -33.00
CA TYR A 300 -3.05 -4.47 -33.68
C TYR A 300 -1.84 -4.01 -32.86
#